data_AF-A0A382JNT8-F1
#
_entry.id   AF-A0A382JNT8-F1
#
_cell.length_a   1.000
_cell.length_b   1.000
_cell.length_c   1.000
_cell.angle_alpha   90.00
_cell.angle_beta   90.00
_cell.angle_gamma   90.00
#
_symmetry.space_group_name_H-M   'P 1'
#
loop_
_entity.id
_entity.type
_entity.pdbx_description
1 polymer ?
#
loop_
_entity_poly.entity_id
_entity_poly.type
_entity_poly.pdbx_seq_one_letter_code
_entity_poly.pdbx_strand_id
1 'polypeptide(L)'
;MLVPFLKYVAEGRVVRRPGDLQRYTYQEICEKIYISFLSIALLKNFNLTKSWAKLYARDTISYGTFERVRYTANDLHNMLAVVDGDPDVVQKLANKNTAMALRQRQNIPTLAIKRYLRLLNDDYVFLTALEQALKITNTDYKNLRRAIADFSSLDGRRKKVTVTRLLQAVRAKLSGTDISRKVGEFAKKQNYELDNVLDAELETGDDYRKMSGDELNAYRLLVGPVNIRRAKMAVELAKQGKSIPANVVSAYLPIMRMIDEIANGGFIFVRLLQSIHQRAKKKLK
;
A
#
# COMPACT_ATOMS: atom_id res chain seq x y z
N MET A 1 -21.21 -12.44 -35.93
CA MET A 1 -19.81 -12.09 -35.64
C MET A 1 -19.60 -12.26 -34.14
N LEU A 2 -18.91 -13.33 -33.73
CA LEU A 2 -18.68 -13.68 -32.33
C LEU A 2 -17.69 -12.68 -31.72
N VAL A 3 -18.11 -11.96 -30.68
CA VAL A 3 -17.21 -11.11 -29.88
C VAL A 3 -16.04 -11.96 -29.36
N PRO A 4 -14.77 -11.57 -29.60
CA PRO A 4 -13.65 -12.29 -29.04
C PRO A 4 -13.68 -12.12 -27.52
N PHE A 5 -13.87 -13.26 -26.85
CA PHE A 5 -13.82 -13.46 -25.42
C PHE A 5 -12.67 -12.65 -24.79
N LEU A 6 -12.95 -11.98 -23.66
CA LEU A 6 -11.97 -11.30 -22.80
C LEU A 6 -10.85 -12.28 -22.39
N LYS A 7 -9.84 -12.46 -23.24
CA LYS A 7 -8.65 -13.29 -22.96
C LYS A 7 -7.62 -12.57 -22.08
N TYR A 8 -7.96 -11.37 -21.62
CA TYR A 8 -7.17 -10.57 -20.71
C TYR A 8 -8.01 -10.19 -19.49
N VAL A 9 -8.38 -11.17 -18.68
CA VAL A 9 -8.57 -10.91 -17.25
C VAL A 9 -7.20 -10.44 -16.76
N ALA A 10 -7.04 -9.11 -16.70
CA ALA A 10 -5.78 -8.47 -16.40
C ALA A 10 -5.43 -8.74 -14.94
N GLU A 11 -4.58 -9.74 -14.74
CA GLU A 11 -3.86 -9.94 -13.48
C GLU A 11 -3.09 -8.65 -13.18
N GLY A 12 -3.46 -7.95 -12.10
CA GLY A 12 -2.71 -6.79 -11.63
C GLY A 12 -1.28 -7.22 -11.33
N ARG A 13 -0.29 -6.42 -11.70
CA ARG A 13 1.12 -6.67 -11.41
C ARG A 13 1.80 -5.35 -11.10
N VAL A 14 2.73 -5.35 -10.15
CA VAL A 14 3.46 -4.13 -9.75
C VAL A 14 4.43 -3.71 -10.85
N VAL A 15 5.00 -4.66 -11.59
CA VAL A 15 5.88 -4.39 -12.72
C VAL A 15 5.45 -5.25 -13.91
N ARG A 16 4.66 -4.68 -14.82
CA ARG A 16 4.24 -5.36 -16.06
C ARG A 16 4.90 -4.79 -17.30
N ARG A 17 5.15 -3.48 -17.31
CA ARG A 17 5.78 -2.72 -18.40
C ARG A 17 6.81 -1.74 -17.85
N PRO A 18 7.82 -1.36 -18.65
CA PRO A 18 8.83 -0.37 -18.27
C PRO A 18 8.25 0.97 -17.74
N GLY A 19 7.06 1.37 -18.21
CA GLY A 19 6.38 2.59 -17.75
C GLY A 19 5.67 2.47 -16.39
N ASP A 20 5.41 1.26 -15.88
CA ASP A 20 4.73 1.08 -14.58
C ASP A 20 5.63 1.51 -13.41
N LEU A 21 6.96 1.38 -13.60
CA LEU A 21 7.98 1.76 -12.62
C LEU A 21 8.01 3.26 -12.34
N GLN A 22 7.58 4.11 -13.27
CA GLN A 22 7.58 5.57 -13.11
C GLN A 22 6.62 6.04 -12.01
N ARG A 23 5.72 5.18 -11.53
CA ARG A 23 4.75 5.48 -10.48
C ARG A 23 5.28 5.23 -9.08
N TYR A 24 6.38 4.50 -8.97
CA TYR A 24 6.93 4.05 -7.70
C TYR A 24 8.29 4.65 -7.45
N THR A 25 8.53 4.98 -6.19
CA THR A 25 9.85 5.28 -5.67
C THR A 25 10.59 3.99 -5.32
N TYR A 26 11.91 4.07 -5.23
CA TYR A 26 12.74 2.95 -4.80
C TYR A 26 12.34 2.42 -3.41
N GLN A 27 12.07 3.33 -2.46
CA GLN A 27 11.63 3.00 -1.11
C GLN A 27 10.28 2.28 -1.10
N GLU A 28 9.31 2.73 -1.91
CA GLU A 28 8.02 2.03 -2.03
C GLU A 28 8.20 0.61 -2.58
N ILE A 29 9.17 0.36 -3.45
CA ILE A 29 9.48 -1.00 -3.93
C ILE A 29 10.08 -1.84 -2.79
N CYS A 30 11.02 -1.29 -2.03
CA CYS A 30 11.58 -1.96 -0.85
C CYS A 30 10.49 -2.32 0.17
N GLU A 31 9.55 -1.42 0.45
CA GLU A 31 8.40 -1.68 1.31
C GLU A 31 7.51 -2.82 0.78
N LYS A 32 7.19 -2.78 -0.52
CA LYS A 32 6.39 -3.83 -1.17
C LYS A 32 7.07 -5.20 -1.09
N ILE A 33 8.38 -5.27 -1.31
CA ILE A 33 9.17 -6.50 -1.13
C ILE A 33 9.03 -6.99 0.31
N TYR A 34 9.21 -6.10 1.29
CA TYR A 34 9.14 -6.47 2.70
C TYR A 34 7.75 -7.02 3.09
N ILE A 35 6.68 -6.33 2.71
CA ILE A 35 5.29 -6.77 2.96
C ILE A 35 5.00 -8.10 2.26
N SER A 36 5.60 -8.35 1.10
CA SER A 36 5.49 -9.63 0.39
C SER A 36 6.10 -10.77 1.21
N PHE A 37 7.29 -10.57 1.80
CA PHE A 37 7.89 -11.55 2.69
C PHE A 37 7.10 -11.75 3.99
N LEU A 38 6.57 -10.69 4.60
CA LEU A 38 5.66 -10.80 5.75
C LEU A 38 4.42 -11.65 5.40
N SER A 39 3.88 -11.47 4.20
CA SER A 39 2.74 -12.24 3.70
C SER A 39 3.07 -13.71 3.52
N ILE A 40 4.22 -14.04 2.94
CA ILE A 40 4.68 -15.43 2.79
C ILE A 40 4.89 -16.09 4.16
N ALA A 41 5.55 -15.38 5.09
CA ALA A 41 5.80 -15.83 6.45
C ALA A 41 4.50 -16.10 7.23
N LEU A 42 3.45 -15.31 7.01
CA LEU A 42 2.12 -15.58 7.57
C LEU A 42 1.46 -16.78 6.90
N LEU A 43 1.37 -16.79 5.56
CA LEU A 43 0.59 -17.76 4.80
C LEU A 43 1.11 -19.20 4.95
N LYS A 44 2.42 -19.39 5.19
CA LYS A 44 2.97 -20.74 5.39
C LYS A 44 2.49 -21.43 6.68
N ASN A 45 1.97 -20.67 7.65
CA ASN A 45 1.50 -21.20 8.95
C ASN A 45 0.14 -21.90 8.87
N PHE A 46 -0.57 -21.81 7.73
CA PHE A 46 -1.92 -22.36 7.59
C PHE A 46 -1.97 -23.47 6.54
N ASN A 47 -2.63 -24.58 6.85
CA ASN A 47 -2.74 -25.73 5.94
C ASN A 47 -3.35 -25.36 4.57
N LEU A 48 -4.32 -24.43 4.56
CA LEU A 48 -4.98 -23.98 3.32
C LEU A 48 -4.05 -23.20 2.38
N THR A 49 -3.00 -22.54 2.90
CA THR A 49 -2.17 -21.61 2.13
C THR A 49 -0.70 -22.01 2.08
N LYS A 50 -0.27 -22.97 2.90
CA LYS A 50 1.12 -23.46 2.96
C LYS A 50 1.63 -23.98 1.63
N SER A 51 0.84 -24.77 0.91
CA SER A 51 1.21 -25.29 -0.42
C SER A 51 1.39 -24.16 -1.44
N TRP A 52 0.49 -23.17 -1.40
CA TRP A 52 0.60 -21.99 -2.26
C TRP A 52 1.85 -21.17 -1.93
N ALA A 53 2.14 -20.91 -0.65
CA ALA A 53 3.31 -20.14 -0.23
C ALA A 53 4.61 -20.80 -0.67
N LYS A 54 4.69 -22.14 -0.56
CA LYS A 54 5.82 -22.92 -1.08
C LYS A 54 6.00 -22.81 -2.58
N LEU A 55 4.91 -22.96 -3.35
CA LEU A 55 4.95 -22.83 -4.81
C LEU A 55 5.38 -21.42 -5.22
N TYR A 56 4.77 -20.39 -4.62
CA TYR A 56 5.10 -19.00 -4.87
C TYR A 56 6.58 -18.70 -4.61
N ALA A 57 7.11 -19.17 -3.47
CA ALA A 57 8.50 -18.97 -3.11
C ALA A 57 9.45 -19.66 -4.09
N ARG A 58 9.14 -20.89 -4.52
CA ARG A 58 9.90 -21.61 -5.56
C ARG A 58 9.88 -20.87 -6.89
N ASP A 59 8.72 -20.40 -7.33
CA ASP A 59 8.55 -19.70 -8.60
C ASP A 59 9.32 -18.36 -8.60
N THR A 60 9.42 -17.71 -7.44
CA THR A 60 10.20 -16.47 -7.25
C THR A 60 11.68 -16.67 -7.57
N ILE A 61 12.26 -17.83 -7.24
CA ILE A 61 13.69 -18.13 -7.45
C ILE A 61 13.96 -19.03 -8.67
N SER A 62 12.94 -19.32 -9.47
CA SER A 62 13.01 -20.25 -10.61
C SER A 62 14.08 -19.88 -11.65
N TYR A 63 14.36 -18.59 -11.82
CA TYR A 63 15.34 -18.09 -12.79
C TYR A 63 16.78 -17.99 -12.25
N GLY A 64 17.04 -18.47 -11.02
CA GLY A 64 18.37 -18.49 -10.42
C GLY A 64 18.80 -17.13 -9.86
N THR A 65 18.90 -16.09 -10.68
CA THR A 65 19.31 -14.72 -10.33
C THR A 65 18.19 -13.70 -10.57
N PHE A 66 18.26 -12.56 -9.89
CA PHE A 66 17.31 -11.45 -10.03
C PHE A 66 17.82 -10.39 -11.02
N GLU A 67 18.42 -10.80 -12.13
CA GLU A 67 19.11 -9.88 -13.07
C GLU A 67 18.16 -8.90 -13.76
N ARG A 68 16.96 -9.36 -14.12
CA ARG A 68 16.02 -8.58 -14.94
C ARG A 68 14.58 -8.91 -14.63
N VAL A 69 13.72 -7.94 -14.88
CA VAL A 69 12.26 -8.09 -14.84
C VAL A 69 11.81 -9.03 -15.97
N ARG A 70 10.91 -9.97 -15.65
CA ARG A 70 10.42 -11.00 -16.57
C ARG A 70 8.90 -11.03 -16.58
N TYR A 71 8.32 -11.11 -17.76
CA TYR A 71 6.86 -11.20 -17.92
C TYR A 71 6.28 -12.50 -17.33
N THR A 72 7.04 -13.59 -17.34
CA THR A 72 6.63 -14.90 -16.82
C THR A 72 6.91 -15.07 -15.32
N ALA A 73 7.64 -14.15 -14.70
CA ALA A 73 7.91 -14.19 -13.27
C ALA A 73 6.79 -13.54 -12.46
N ASN A 74 6.70 -13.93 -11.19
CA ASN A 74 5.75 -13.34 -10.25
C ASN A 74 6.18 -11.92 -9.83
N ASP A 75 5.29 -11.22 -9.12
CA ASP A 75 5.54 -9.85 -8.71
C ASP A 75 6.77 -9.72 -7.81
N LEU A 76 6.97 -10.64 -6.86
CA LEU A 76 8.11 -10.59 -5.94
C LEU A 76 9.46 -10.71 -6.67
N HIS A 77 9.59 -11.62 -7.64
CA HIS A 77 10.79 -11.74 -8.46
C HIS A 77 11.08 -10.44 -9.20
N ASN A 78 10.05 -9.86 -9.82
CA ASN A 78 10.21 -8.64 -10.60
C ASN A 78 10.58 -7.44 -9.73
N MET A 79 10.02 -7.33 -8.52
CA MET A 79 10.42 -6.30 -7.56
C MET A 79 11.86 -6.50 -7.08
N LEU A 80 12.27 -7.74 -6.78
CA LEU A 80 13.66 -8.05 -6.41
C LEU A 80 14.62 -7.72 -7.56
N ALA A 81 14.24 -7.95 -8.80
CA ALA A 81 15.05 -7.58 -9.96
C ALA A 81 15.24 -6.07 -10.14
N VAL A 82 14.29 -5.25 -9.68
CA VAL A 82 14.44 -3.78 -9.67
C VAL A 82 15.50 -3.33 -8.65
N VAL A 83 15.60 -4.05 -7.52
CA VAL A 83 16.46 -3.66 -6.40
C VAL A 83 17.86 -4.28 -6.52
N ASP A 84 17.96 -5.54 -6.93
CA ASP A 84 19.22 -6.31 -7.00
C ASP A 84 19.78 -6.43 -8.43
N GLY A 85 18.97 -6.26 -9.48
CA GLY A 85 19.33 -6.57 -10.88
C GLY A 85 20.12 -5.49 -11.62
N ASP A 86 19.69 -5.16 -12.84
CA ASP A 86 20.36 -4.14 -13.66
C ASP A 86 20.17 -2.70 -13.10
N PRO A 87 21.25 -1.93 -12.84
CA PRO A 87 21.16 -0.51 -12.45
C PRO A 87 20.29 0.37 -13.33
N ASP A 88 20.20 0.07 -14.62
CA ASP A 88 19.44 0.89 -15.56
C ASP A 88 17.92 0.79 -15.32
N VAL A 89 17.46 -0.25 -14.62
CA VAL A 89 16.05 -0.39 -14.24
C VAL A 89 15.63 0.72 -13.28
N VAL A 90 16.53 1.16 -12.40
CA VAL A 90 16.29 2.22 -11.42
C VAL A 90 16.06 3.58 -12.08
N GLN A 91 16.63 3.80 -13.27
CA GLN A 91 16.41 5.01 -14.06
C GLN A 91 14.97 5.14 -14.58
N LYS A 92 14.14 4.10 -14.41
CA LYS A 92 12.72 4.13 -14.78
C LYS A 92 11.80 4.48 -13.61
N LEU A 93 12.35 4.58 -12.39
CA LEU A 93 11.58 4.94 -11.19
C LEU A 93 11.22 6.43 -11.15
N ALA A 94 10.24 6.78 -10.32
CA ALA A 94 9.84 8.16 -10.09
C ALA A 94 11.01 9.03 -9.58
N ASN A 95 11.88 8.46 -8.74
CA ASN A 95 12.94 9.17 -8.02
C ASN A 95 14.36 8.74 -8.46
N LYS A 96 14.61 8.67 -9.77
CA LYS A 96 15.83 8.14 -10.41
C LYS A 96 17.15 8.47 -9.69
N ASN A 97 17.42 9.76 -9.45
CA ASN A 97 18.68 10.22 -8.86
C ASN A 97 18.89 9.71 -7.42
N THR A 98 17.84 9.79 -6.60
CA THR A 98 17.90 9.30 -5.22
C THR A 98 17.90 7.78 -5.16
N ALA A 99 17.17 7.14 -6.06
CA ALA A 99 17.07 5.71 -6.18
C ALA A 99 18.43 5.05 -6.52
N MET A 100 19.20 5.63 -7.45
CA MET A 100 20.55 5.14 -7.75
C MET A 100 21.48 5.20 -6.53
N ALA A 101 21.48 6.34 -5.83
CA ALA A 101 22.29 6.53 -4.63
C ALA A 101 21.87 5.57 -3.49
N LEU A 102 20.56 5.37 -3.30
CA LEU A 102 20.05 4.45 -2.29
C LEU A 102 20.40 3.00 -2.61
N ARG A 103 20.28 2.60 -3.87
CA ARG A 103 20.67 1.26 -4.31
C ARG A 103 22.15 0.98 -4.08
N GLN A 104 23.03 1.92 -4.42
CA GLN A 104 24.47 1.76 -4.16
C GLN A 104 24.80 1.62 -2.67
N ARG A 105 23.98 2.21 -1.79
CA ARG A 105 24.17 2.14 -0.33
C ARG A 105 23.49 0.93 0.32
N GLN A 106 22.52 0.31 -0.36
CA GLN A 106 21.72 -0.79 0.18
C GLN A 106 22.11 -2.11 -0.48
N ASN A 107 22.88 -2.93 0.24
CA ASN A 107 23.22 -4.27 -0.20
C ASN A 107 22.10 -5.24 0.16
N ILE A 108 21.45 -5.81 -0.87
CA ILE A 108 20.40 -6.80 -0.68
C ILE A 108 21.03 -8.17 -0.39
N PRO A 109 20.60 -8.88 0.68
CA PRO A 109 21.16 -10.17 1.04
C PRO A 109 20.57 -11.28 0.15
N THR A 110 20.92 -11.27 -1.14
CA THR A 110 20.33 -12.13 -2.17
C THR A 110 20.47 -13.62 -1.87
N LEU A 111 21.61 -14.04 -1.29
CA LEU A 111 21.80 -15.42 -0.86
C LEU A 111 20.86 -15.80 0.30
N ALA A 112 20.68 -14.92 1.28
CA ALA A 112 19.77 -15.16 2.40
C ALA A 112 18.31 -15.21 1.93
N ILE A 113 17.92 -14.32 1.01
CA ILE A 113 16.60 -14.33 0.37
C ILE A 113 16.34 -15.66 -0.33
N LYS A 114 17.27 -16.13 -1.16
CA LYS A 114 17.13 -17.42 -1.86
C LYS A 114 17.06 -18.59 -0.89
N ARG A 115 17.89 -18.58 0.16
CA ARG A 115 17.86 -19.61 1.21
C ARG A 115 16.49 -19.63 1.91
N TYR A 116 16.00 -18.47 2.32
CA TYR A 116 14.69 -18.34 2.95
C TYR A 116 13.56 -18.82 2.03
N LEU A 117 13.53 -18.42 0.76
CA LEU A 117 12.48 -18.85 -0.18
C LEU A 117 12.51 -20.36 -0.46
N ARG A 118 13.65 -21.05 -0.29
CA ARG A 118 13.74 -22.52 -0.39
C ARG A 118 13.23 -23.22 0.85
N LEU A 119 13.58 -22.72 2.03
CA LEU A 119 13.35 -23.41 3.30
C LEU A 119 12.06 -22.97 4.00
N LEU A 120 11.71 -21.69 3.87
CA LEU A 120 10.63 -21.00 4.57
C LEU A 120 10.69 -21.23 6.08
N ASN A 121 11.87 -21.04 6.67
CA ASN A 121 12.16 -21.21 8.09
C ASN A 121 12.85 -19.95 8.66
N ASP A 122 13.03 -19.92 9.99
CA ASP A 122 13.78 -18.88 10.70
C ASP A 122 13.29 -17.45 10.42
N ASP A 123 11.96 -17.26 10.39
CA ASP A 123 11.32 -15.99 9.98
C ASP A 123 11.86 -14.79 10.76
N TYR A 124 12.03 -14.93 12.07
CA TYR A 124 12.48 -13.83 12.90
C TYR A 124 13.86 -13.32 12.45
N VAL A 125 14.82 -14.22 12.27
CA VAL A 125 16.20 -13.90 11.88
C VAL A 125 16.22 -13.32 10.47
N PHE A 126 15.57 -14.00 9.53
CA PHE A 126 15.55 -13.57 8.13
C PHE A 126 14.86 -12.21 7.97
N LEU A 127 13.65 -12.04 8.51
CA LEU A 127 12.89 -10.80 8.34
C LEU A 127 13.60 -9.63 9.04
N THR A 128 14.31 -9.86 10.15
CA THR A 128 15.09 -8.79 10.82
C THR A 128 16.26 -8.34 9.93
N ALA A 129 16.99 -9.29 9.34
CA ALA A 129 18.09 -8.97 8.42
C ALA A 129 17.57 -8.24 7.17
N LEU A 130 16.43 -8.69 6.63
CA LEU A 130 15.80 -8.08 5.46
C LEU A 130 15.28 -6.67 5.77
N GLU A 131 14.65 -6.46 6.93
CA GLU A 131 14.18 -5.15 7.41
C GLU A 131 15.32 -4.11 7.41
N GLN A 132 16.49 -4.50 7.93
CA GLN A 132 17.68 -3.66 7.98
C GLN A 132 18.27 -3.39 6.59
N ALA A 133 18.35 -4.41 5.73
CA ALA A 133 18.88 -4.29 4.38
C ALA A 133 18.03 -3.37 3.50
N LEU A 134 16.71 -3.49 3.58
CA LEU A 134 15.74 -2.67 2.85
C LEU A 134 15.51 -1.28 3.48
N LYS A 135 16.13 -1.00 4.64
CA LYS A 135 15.97 0.24 5.42
C LYS A 135 14.51 0.57 5.74
N ILE A 136 13.74 -0.44 6.20
CA ILE A 136 12.35 -0.25 6.59
C ILE A 136 12.28 0.58 7.88
N THR A 137 11.66 1.76 7.79
CA THR A 137 11.52 2.68 8.92
C THR A 137 10.16 2.58 9.60
N ASN A 138 9.12 2.14 8.88
CA ASN A 138 7.75 2.06 9.38
C ASN A 138 7.65 1.12 10.60
N THR A 139 7.23 1.68 11.74
CA THR A 139 7.11 0.98 13.03
C THR A 139 6.04 -0.12 13.01
N ASP A 140 4.95 0.05 12.25
CA ASP A 140 3.89 -0.96 12.13
C ASP A 140 4.40 -2.22 11.43
N TYR A 141 5.24 -2.07 10.41
CA TYR A 141 5.88 -3.22 9.73
C TYR A 141 6.85 -3.95 10.66
N LYS A 142 7.53 -3.25 11.57
CA LYS A 142 8.39 -3.86 12.60
C LYS A 142 7.57 -4.64 13.62
N ASN A 143 6.42 -4.10 14.03
CA ASN A 143 5.49 -4.77 14.94
C ASN A 143 4.86 -5.99 14.27
N LEU A 144 4.46 -5.88 13.00
CA LEU A 144 3.96 -6.98 12.19
C LEU A 144 5.01 -8.09 12.06
N ARG A 145 6.28 -7.76 11.81
CA ARG A 145 7.36 -8.75 11.77
C ARG A 145 7.42 -9.57 13.04
N ARG A 146 7.45 -8.92 14.21
CA ARG A 146 7.52 -9.60 15.51
C ARG A 146 6.33 -10.54 15.71
N ALA A 147 5.13 -10.06 15.42
CA ALA A 147 3.90 -10.84 15.56
C ALA A 147 3.82 -12.01 14.55
N ILE A 148 4.24 -11.81 13.30
CA ILE A 148 4.20 -12.84 12.26
C ILE A 148 5.27 -13.91 12.48
N ALA A 149 6.46 -13.51 12.94
CA ALA A 149 7.53 -14.47 13.22
C ALA A 149 7.20 -15.43 14.38
N ASP A 150 6.39 -14.98 15.33
CA ASP A 150 5.93 -15.77 16.48
C ASP A 150 4.43 -16.13 16.37
N PHE A 151 3.91 -16.21 15.13
CA PHE A 151 2.47 -16.26 14.90
C PHE A 151 1.78 -17.47 15.57
N SER A 152 2.45 -18.62 15.64
CA SER A 152 1.89 -19.85 16.22
C SER A 152 1.54 -19.69 17.70
N SER A 153 2.37 -18.95 18.46
CA SER A 153 2.21 -18.77 19.90
C SER A 153 1.19 -17.68 20.29
N LEU A 154 0.78 -16.84 19.33
CA LEU A 154 -0.17 -15.76 19.58
C LEU A 154 -1.56 -16.27 19.98
N ASP A 155 -2.23 -15.53 20.87
CA ASP A 155 -3.63 -15.72 21.20
C ASP A 155 -4.56 -15.35 20.04
N GLY A 156 -5.82 -15.82 20.09
CA GLY A 156 -6.78 -15.63 19.01
C GLY A 156 -7.07 -14.17 18.65
N ARG A 157 -7.06 -13.26 19.63
CA ARG A 157 -7.29 -11.83 19.40
C ARG A 157 -6.08 -11.20 18.71
N ARG A 158 -4.86 -11.48 19.18
CA ARG A 158 -3.63 -11.00 18.53
C ARG A 158 -3.47 -11.56 17.12
N LYS A 159 -3.86 -12.82 16.87
CA LYS A 159 -3.88 -13.41 15.53
C LYS A 159 -4.79 -12.60 14.59
N LYS A 160 -6.03 -12.31 14.99
CA LYS A 160 -6.98 -11.47 14.23
C LYS A 160 -6.41 -10.08 13.91
N VAL A 161 -5.87 -9.39 14.91
CA VAL A 161 -5.28 -8.05 14.73
C VAL A 161 -4.10 -8.09 13.78
N THR A 162 -3.21 -9.08 13.92
CA THR A 162 -2.03 -9.23 13.07
C THR A 162 -2.41 -9.47 11.61
N VAL A 163 -3.36 -10.38 11.36
CA VAL A 163 -3.87 -10.65 10.00
C VAL A 163 -4.55 -9.42 9.41
N THR A 164 -5.36 -8.71 10.20
CA THR A 164 -6.06 -7.49 9.74
C THR A 164 -5.06 -6.39 9.34
N ARG A 165 -4.06 -6.11 10.19
CA ARG A 165 -3.02 -5.10 9.90
C ARG A 165 -2.18 -5.47 8.68
N LEU A 166 -1.83 -6.75 8.53
CA LEU A 166 -1.12 -7.18 7.32
C LEU A 166 -1.99 -7.04 6.07
N LEU A 167 -3.28 -7.39 6.16
CA LEU A 167 -4.23 -7.25 5.05
C LEU A 167 -4.39 -5.79 4.62
N GLN A 168 -4.42 -4.87 5.59
CA GLN A 168 -4.42 -3.43 5.36
C GLN A 168 -3.17 -2.98 4.58
N ALA A 169 -1.97 -3.33 5.06
CA ALA A 169 -0.71 -3.03 4.37
C ALA A 169 -0.67 -3.62 2.94
N VAL A 170 -1.16 -4.85 2.78
CA VAL A 170 -1.25 -5.54 1.47
C VAL A 170 -2.23 -4.83 0.53
N ARG A 171 -3.41 -4.38 1.01
CA ARG A 171 -4.38 -3.62 0.21
C ARG A 171 -3.87 -2.21 -0.14
N ALA A 172 -3.09 -1.60 0.75
CA ALA A 172 -2.51 -0.29 0.54
C ALA A 172 -1.37 -0.34 -0.49
N LYS A 173 -0.40 -1.22 -0.29
CA LYS A 173 0.88 -1.19 -1.01
C LYS A 173 0.99 -2.28 -2.08
N LEU A 174 0.31 -3.41 -1.97
CA LEU A 174 0.40 -4.52 -2.93
C LEU A 174 -0.87 -4.68 -3.79
N SER A 175 -1.67 -3.63 -3.94
CA SER A 175 -2.91 -3.71 -4.71
C SER A 175 -2.68 -4.26 -6.12
N GLY A 176 -3.46 -5.29 -6.45
CA GLY A 176 -3.40 -5.95 -7.75
C GLY A 176 -2.45 -7.15 -7.82
N THR A 177 -1.49 -7.33 -6.91
CA THR A 177 -0.52 -8.43 -7.01
C THR A 177 -1.10 -9.82 -6.79
N ASP A 178 -0.34 -10.84 -7.21
CA ASP A 178 -0.57 -12.24 -6.85
C ASP A 178 -0.70 -12.50 -5.33
N ILE A 179 0.19 -11.95 -4.51
CA ILE A 179 0.13 -12.03 -3.04
C ILE A 179 -1.12 -11.35 -2.51
N SER A 180 -1.48 -10.17 -3.02
CA SER A 180 -2.65 -9.43 -2.52
C SER A 180 -3.95 -10.18 -2.71
N ARG A 181 -4.11 -10.81 -3.88
CA ARG A 181 -5.24 -11.72 -4.12
C ARG A 181 -5.25 -12.87 -3.12
N LYS A 182 -4.12 -13.52 -2.89
CA LYS A 182 -4.07 -14.69 -2.00
C LYS A 182 -4.33 -14.34 -0.53
N VAL A 183 -3.74 -13.27 -0.03
CA VAL A 183 -3.96 -12.78 1.33
C VAL A 183 -5.43 -12.36 1.51
N GLY A 184 -6.03 -11.74 0.50
CA GLY A 184 -7.45 -11.40 0.49
C GLY A 184 -8.37 -12.63 0.53
N GLU A 185 -8.11 -13.66 -0.28
CA GLU A 185 -8.84 -14.94 -0.22
C GLU A 185 -8.72 -15.61 1.15
N PHE A 186 -7.51 -15.60 1.71
CA PHE A 186 -7.21 -16.19 3.00
C PHE A 186 -7.97 -15.50 4.14
N ALA A 187 -7.94 -14.17 4.19
CA ALA A 187 -8.61 -13.40 5.23
C ALA A 187 -10.13 -13.65 5.26
N LYS A 188 -10.77 -13.70 4.09
CA LYS A 188 -12.21 -13.99 3.94
C LYS A 188 -12.57 -15.40 4.42
N LYS A 189 -11.76 -16.41 4.09
CA LYS A 189 -12.05 -17.81 4.45
C LYS A 189 -11.89 -18.12 5.94
N GLN A 190 -11.11 -17.31 6.66
CA GLN A 190 -10.77 -17.57 8.06
C GLN A 190 -11.47 -16.63 9.06
N ASN A 191 -12.39 -15.77 8.60
CA ASN A 191 -13.08 -14.77 9.44
C ASN A 191 -12.11 -13.94 10.31
N TYR A 192 -10.93 -13.62 9.75
CA TYR A 192 -9.93 -12.80 10.42
C TYR A 192 -10.13 -11.30 10.18
N GLU A 193 -11.12 -10.90 9.37
CA GLU A 193 -11.52 -9.50 9.24
C GLU A 193 -12.26 -9.08 10.52
N LEU A 194 -11.67 -8.14 11.25
CA LEU A 194 -12.39 -7.42 12.29
C LEU A 194 -13.22 -6.34 11.59
N ASP A 195 -14.55 -6.49 11.62
CA ASP A 195 -15.44 -5.38 11.32
C ASP A 195 -15.08 -4.21 12.26
N ASN A 196 -14.92 -3.02 11.69
CA ASN A 196 -14.69 -1.77 12.43
C ASN A 196 -13.26 -1.48 12.96
N VAL A 197 -12.19 -2.08 12.41
CA VAL A 197 -10.80 -1.67 12.75
C VAL A 197 -10.37 -0.48 11.88
N LEU A 198 -10.09 0.65 12.54
CA LEU A 198 -9.38 1.80 11.97
C LEU A 198 -8.06 1.31 11.34
N ASP A 199 -7.87 1.61 10.07
CA ASP A 199 -6.74 1.13 9.27
C ASP A 199 -5.45 1.86 9.68
N ALA A 200 -4.50 1.13 10.28
CA ALA A 200 -3.28 1.71 10.86
C ALA A 200 -2.33 2.29 9.79
N GLU A 201 -2.48 1.85 8.53
CA GLU A 201 -1.76 2.42 7.39
C GLU A 201 -2.34 3.76 6.94
N LEU A 202 -3.50 4.19 7.48
CA LEU A 202 -4.06 5.53 7.28
C LEU A 202 -3.37 6.59 8.17
N GLU A 203 -2.73 6.19 9.27
CA GLU A 203 -2.10 7.13 10.21
C GLU A 203 -0.65 7.49 9.81
N THR A 204 0.02 6.65 9.01
CA THR A 204 1.37 6.92 8.50
C THR A 204 1.36 7.42 7.05
N GLY A 205 1.09 8.72 6.90
CA GLY A 205 1.96 9.60 6.12
C GLY A 205 1.92 9.61 4.58
N ASP A 206 1.12 8.78 3.89
CA ASP A 206 1.12 8.76 2.40
C ASP A 206 -0.25 8.80 1.72
N ASP A 207 -1.35 9.01 2.46
CA ASP A 207 -2.71 8.92 1.90
C ASP A 207 -3.31 10.24 1.40
N TYR A 208 -2.64 10.88 0.44
CA TYR A 208 -3.28 11.92 -0.38
C TYR A 208 -4.19 11.36 -1.48
N ARG A 209 -4.43 10.03 -1.53
CA ARG A 209 -4.90 9.34 -2.74
C ARG A 209 -6.11 8.42 -2.58
N LYS A 210 -6.54 8.02 -1.39
CA LYS A 210 -7.76 7.21 -1.21
C LYS A 210 -8.84 7.99 -0.49
N MET A 211 -9.76 8.52 -1.28
CA MET A 211 -11.05 9.00 -0.79
C MET A 211 -12.06 7.86 -0.92
N SER A 212 -12.94 7.69 0.07
CA SER A 212 -14.10 6.82 -0.08
C SER A 212 -14.93 7.24 -1.30
N GLY A 213 -15.64 6.31 -1.95
CA GLY A 213 -16.51 6.63 -3.09
C GLY A 213 -17.51 7.75 -2.78
N ASP A 214 -18.03 7.77 -1.55
CA ASP A 214 -18.94 8.81 -1.07
C ASP A 214 -18.24 10.15 -0.82
N GLU A 215 -17.00 10.11 -0.32
CA GLU A 215 -16.20 11.31 -0.09
C GLU A 215 -15.76 11.96 -1.42
N LEU A 216 -15.43 11.15 -2.44
CA LEU A 216 -15.16 11.62 -3.80
C LEU A 216 -16.37 12.34 -4.40
N ASN A 217 -17.57 11.78 -4.22
CA ASN A 217 -18.79 12.38 -4.70
C ASN A 217 -19.11 13.68 -3.96
N ALA A 218 -18.94 13.71 -2.64
CA ALA A 218 -19.15 14.91 -1.83
C ALA A 218 -18.21 16.06 -2.25
N TYR A 219 -16.90 15.81 -2.36
CA TYR A 219 -15.96 16.84 -2.82
C TYR A 219 -16.18 17.22 -4.29
N ARG A 220 -16.61 16.30 -5.16
CA ARG A 220 -16.97 16.61 -6.55
C ARG A 220 -18.09 17.65 -6.63
N LEU A 221 -19.09 17.57 -5.76
CA LEU A 221 -20.18 18.54 -5.69
C LEU A 221 -19.70 19.93 -5.23
N LEU A 222 -18.66 19.97 -4.39
CA LEU A 222 -18.16 21.21 -3.79
C LEU A 222 -17.12 21.96 -4.63
N VAL A 223 -16.21 21.25 -5.30
CA VAL A 223 -15.09 21.88 -6.06
C VAL A 223 -15.07 21.53 -7.54
N GLY A 224 -16.04 20.75 -8.00
CA GLY A 224 -16.10 20.24 -9.36
C GLY A 224 -15.17 19.04 -9.62
N PRO A 225 -15.28 18.38 -10.80
CA PRO A 225 -14.60 17.11 -11.09
C PRO A 225 -13.08 17.21 -11.17
N VAL A 226 -12.54 18.40 -11.45
CA VAL A 226 -11.11 18.62 -11.70
C VAL A 226 -10.30 18.79 -10.41
N ASN A 227 -10.92 19.37 -9.37
CA ASN A 227 -10.21 19.87 -8.19
C ASN A 227 -10.31 18.95 -6.96
N ILE A 228 -11.09 17.88 -7.04
CA ILE A 228 -11.41 16.94 -5.94
C ILE A 228 -10.19 16.58 -5.09
N ARG A 229 -9.14 16.06 -5.74
CA ARG A 229 -7.94 15.55 -5.04
C ARG A 229 -7.14 16.65 -4.35
N ARG A 230 -6.98 17.80 -5.03
CA ARG A 230 -6.22 18.93 -4.50
C ARG A 230 -6.97 19.63 -3.36
N ALA A 231 -8.30 19.72 -3.45
CA ALA A 231 -9.14 20.23 -2.38
C ALA A 231 -9.04 19.38 -1.10
N LYS A 232 -9.07 18.05 -1.22
CA LYS A 232 -8.86 17.16 -0.07
C LYS A 232 -7.45 17.31 0.52
N MET A 233 -6.43 17.40 -0.33
CA MET A 233 -5.06 17.64 0.10
C MET A 233 -4.91 18.94 0.90
N ALA A 234 -5.60 20.02 0.52
CA ALA A 234 -5.63 21.26 1.29
C ALA A 234 -6.17 21.04 2.72
N VAL A 235 -7.29 20.34 2.86
CA VAL A 235 -7.93 20.08 4.17
C VAL A 235 -7.01 19.26 5.07
N GLU A 236 -6.33 18.24 4.53
CA GLU A 236 -5.44 17.39 5.32
C GLU A 236 -4.13 18.10 5.71
N LEU A 237 -3.54 18.89 4.81
CA LEU A 237 -2.38 19.73 5.16
C LEU A 237 -2.75 20.75 6.25
N ALA A 238 -3.94 21.35 6.17
CA ALA A 238 -4.46 22.27 7.17
C ALA A 238 -4.67 21.58 8.54
N LYS A 239 -5.28 20.39 8.57
CA LYS A 239 -5.45 19.60 9.80
C LYS A 239 -4.13 19.23 10.46
N GLN A 240 -3.08 19.02 9.68
CA GLN A 240 -1.73 18.73 10.15
C GLN A 240 -0.94 19.98 10.55
N GLY A 241 -1.52 21.19 10.44
CA GLY A 241 -0.84 22.45 10.73
C GLY A 241 0.30 22.78 9.76
N LYS A 242 0.31 22.17 8.56
CA LYS A 242 1.34 22.37 7.54
C LYS A 242 0.97 23.52 6.59
N SER A 243 1.98 24.15 5.99
CA SER A 243 1.78 25.13 4.93
C SER A 243 1.17 24.49 3.68
N ILE A 244 0.22 25.18 3.05
CA ILE A 244 -0.50 24.68 1.87
C ILE A 244 0.06 25.36 0.62
N PRO A 245 0.58 24.60 -0.37
CA PRO A 245 1.08 25.16 -1.62
C PRO A 245 0.00 25.90 -2.42
N ALA A 246 0.35 26.99 -3.11
CA ALA A 246 -0.61 27.86 -3.82
C ALA A 246 -1.48 27.11 -4.86
N ASN A 247 -0.89 26.15 -5.58
CA ASN A 247 -1.59 25.29 -6.55
C ASN A 247 -2.57 24.28 -5.92
N VAL A 248 -2.46 24.04 -4.60
CA VAL A 248 -3.37 23.21 -3.80
C VAL A 248 -4.45 24.09 -3.17
N VAL A 249 -4.10 25.27 -2.67
CA VAL A 249 -5.05 26.28 -2.18
C VAL A 249 -6.05 26.69 -3.26
N SER A 250 -5.56 26.90 -4.50
CA SER A 250 -6.41 27.31 -5.62
C SER A 250 -7.53 26.31 -5.94
N ALA A 251 -7.33 25.03 -5.62
CA ALA A 251 -8.35 23.99 -5.80
C ALA A 251 -9.43 24.00 -4.72
N TYR A 252 -9.16 24.62 -3.56
CA TYR A 252 -10.12 24.79 -2.46
C TYR A 252 -10.89 26.11 -2.53
N LEU A 253 -10.47 27.02 -3.42
CA LEU A 253 -11.06 28.33 -3.62
C LEU A 253 -12.59 28.32 -3.85
N PRO A 254 -13.19 27.36 -4.59
CA PRO A 254 -14.64 27.30 -4.73
C PRO A 254 -15.38 27.14 -3.39
N ILE A 255 -14.83 26.36 -2.46
CA ILE A 255 -15.39 26.19 -1.11
C ILE A 255 -15.25 27.48 -0.31
N MET A 256 -14.09 28.15 -0.39
CA MET A 256 -13.87 29.42 0.31
C MET A 256 -14.87 30.48 -0.18
N ARG A 257 -15.09 30.58 -1.49
CA ARG A 257 -16.08 31.50 -2.07
C ARG A 257 -17.49 31.16 -1.63
N MET A 258 -17.88 29.90 -1.64
CA MET A 258 -19.20 29.48 -1.17
C MET A 258 -19.44 29.87 0.31
N ILE A 259 -18.43 29.72 1.16
CA ILE A 259 -18.52 30.14 2.57
C ILE A 259 -18.60 31.67 2.70
N ASP A 260 -17.81 32.39 1.91
CA ASP A 260 -17.81 33.85 1.85
C ASP A 260 -19.18 34.41 1.38
N GLU A 261 -19.76 33.81 0.34
CA GLU A 261 -21.11 34.13 -0.16
C GLU A 261 -22.19 33.85 0.90
N ILE A 262 -22.08 32.76 1.66
CA ILE A 262 -23.00 32.45 2.77
C ILE A 262 -22.87 33.49 3.89
N ALA A 263 -21.64 33.93 4.21
CA ALA A 263 -21.41 34.96 5.21
C ALA A 263 -22.00 36.31 4.77
N ASN A 264 -21.78 36.67 3.51
CA ASN A 264 -22.30 37.90 2.91
C ASN A 264 -23.83 37.87 2.71
N GLY A 265 -24.42 36.69 2.54
CA GLY A 265 -25.87 36.50 2.42
C GLY A 265 -26.65 36.79 3.72
N GLY A 266 -25.96 36.95 4.85
CA GLY A 266 -26.54 37.37 6.11
C GLY A 266 -26.76 36.25 7.13
N PHE A 267 -27.14 36.67 8.35
CA PHE A 267 -27.08 35.84 9.56
C PHE A 267 -27.88 34.53 9.49
N ILE A 268 -29.00 34.52 8.77
CA ILE A 268 -29.88 33.34 8.65
C ILE A 268 -29.15 32.18 7.97
N PHE A 269 -28.41 32.44 6.89
CA PHE A 269 -27.68 31.39 6.16
C PHE A 269 -26.50 30.85 6.98
N VAL A 270 -25.82 31.70 7.73
CA VAL A 270 -24.75 31.29 8.65
C VAL A 270 -25.30 30.37 9.75
N ARG A 271 -26.46 30.71 10.33
CA ARG A 271 -27.12 29.86 11.34
C ARG A 271 -27.55 28.50 10.77
N LEU A 272 -28.06 28.48 9.55
CA LEU A 272 -28.40 27.24 8.85
C LEU A 272 -27.17 26.37 8.61
N LEU A 273 -26.07 26.96 8.12
CA LEU A 273 -24.80 26.27 7.90
C LEU A 273 -24.26 25.66 9.21
N GLN A 274 -24.28 26.42 10.30
CA GLN A 274 -23.88 25.93 11.63
C GLN A 274 -24.74 24.74 12.09
N SER A 275 -26.05 24.79 11.87
CA SER A 275 -26.97 23.71 12.22
C SER A 275 -26.69 22.43 11.42
N ILE A 276 -26.48 22.56 10.11
CA ILE A 276 -26.10 21.44 9.23
C ILE A 276 -24.78 20.82 9.69
N HIS A 277 -23.77 21.66 9.99
CA HIS A 277 -22.48 21.21 10.49
C HIS A 277 -22.61 20.43 11.80
N GLN A 278 -23.40 20.92 12.76
CA GLN A 278 -23.63 20.23 14.03
C GLN A 278 -24.31 18.87 13.86
N ARG A 279 -25.30 18.78 12.96
CA ARG A 279 -25.98 17.51 12.64
C ARG A 279 -25.03 16.51 11.98
N ALA A 280 -24.22 16.98 11.02
CA ALA A 280 -23.21 16.15 10.37
C ALA A 280 -22.17 15.62 11.38
N LYS A 281 -21.70 16.48 12.29
CA LYS A 281 -20.75 16.11 13.35
C LYS A 281 -21.31 15.05 14.31
N LYS A 282 -22.60 15.11 14.64
CA LYS A 282 -23.25 14.10 15.50
C LYS A 282 -23.37 12.72 14.83
N LYS A 283 -23.55 12.67 13.51
CA LYS A 283 -23.64 11.41 12.75
C LYS A 283 -22.29 10.70 12.59
N LEU A 284 -21.18 11.42 12.76
CA LEU A 284 -19.81 10.90 12.67
C LEU A 284 -19.26 10.38 14.01
N LYS A 285 -19.98 10.57 15.12
CA LYS A 285 -19.67 10.01 16.44
C LYS A 285 -20.46 8.73 16.66
#